data_AF-A0A4Y9P995-F1
#
_entry.id   AF-A0A4Y9P995-F1
#
_cell.length_a   1.000
_cell.length_b   1.000
_cell.length_c   1.000
_cell.angle_alpha   90.00
_cell.angle_beta   90.00
_cell.angle_gamma   90.00
#
_symmetry.space_group_name_H-M   'P 1'
#
loop_
_entity.id
_entity.type
_entity.pdbx_description
1 polymer ?
#
loop_
_entity_poly.entity_id
_entity_poly.type
_entity_poly.pdbx_seq_one_letter_code
_entity_poly.pdbx_strand_id
1 'polypeptide(L)'
;MIDGSGGLTIGRGCDISSGVHLYTHSSVRRCVSGREFPTVERAPVHIGDHVFIGAGAIVNMGVRIGDHSVVGAGAVVSRDVDPYTVVGGVPARPIATVHIDGGTVTFRPLEGGGAFPD
;
A
#
# COMPACT_ATOMS: atom_id res chain seq x y z
N MET A 1 2.43 4.25 11.99
CA MET A 1 2.81 5.67 11.81
C MET A 1 2.18 6.18 10.52
N ILE A 2 1.56 7.35 10.51
CA ILE A 2 1.03 7.95 9.30
C ILE A 2 1.80 9.24 9.07
N ASP A 3 2.69 9.24 8.09
CA ASP A 3 3.48 10.40 7.69
C ASP A 3 2.84 11.10 6.50
N GLY A 4 2.55 12.38 6.63
CA GLY A 4 2.02 13.24 5.55
C GLY A 4 3.00 14.31 5.07
N SER A 5 4.26 14.30 5.53
CA SER A 5 5.22 15.39 5.27
C SER A 5 5.66 15.54 3.80
N GLY A 6 5.44 14.50 2.98
CA GLY A 6 5.62 14.51 1.52
C GLY A 6 4.31 14.49 0.72
N GLY A 7 3.16 14.66 1.40
CA GLY A 7 1.83 14.59 0.82
C GLY A 7 1.16 13.23 1.00
N LEU A 8 -0.04 13.21 1.58
CA LEU A 8 -0.83 12.00 1.76
C LEU A 8 -2.29 12.29 1.43
N THR A 9 -2.88 11.47 0.58
CA THR A 9 -4.32 11.45 0.30
C THR A 9 -4.88 10.10 0.66
N ILE A 10 -5.98 10.07 1.40
CA ILE A 10 -6.74 8.86 1.71
C ILE A 10 -8.18 9.09 1.28
N GLY A 11 -8.68 8.21 0.40
CA GLY A 11 -10.05 8.23 -0.09
C GLY A 11 -11.08 7.88 1.00
N ARG A 12 -12.35 7.83 0.60
CA ARG A 12 -13.47 7.56 1.51
C ARG A 12 -13.60 6.06 1.79
N GLY A 13 -14.11 5.74 2.99
CA GLY A 13 -14.48 4.36 3.34
C GLY A 13 -13.29 3.40 3.41
N CYS A 14 -12.08 3.90 3.65
CA CYS A 14 -10.89 3.09 3.82
C CYS A 14 -10.77 2.60 5.27
N ASP A 15 -10.31 1.36 5.41
CA ASP A 15 -9.97 0.76 6.69
C ASP A 15 -8.45 0.63 6.79
N ILE A 16 -7.88 1.23 7.84
CA ILE A 16 -6.44 1.22 8.11
C ILE A 16 -6.21 0.51 9.44
N SER A 17 -5.68 -0.70 9.36
CA SER A 17 -5.48 -1.56 10.52
C SER A 17 -4.36 -1.07 11.45
N SER A 18 -4.31 -1.64 12.66
CA SER A 18 -3.28 -1.33 13.65
C SER A 18 -1.86 -1.57 13.11
N GLY A 19 -0.94 -0.66 13.44
CA GLY A 19 0.47 -0.82 13.12
C GLY A 19 0.84 -0.52 11.66
N VAL A 20 -0.09 -0.06 10.83
CA VAL A 20 0.22 0.38 9.45
C VAL A 20 1.22 1.55 9.46
N HIS A 21 2.15 1.51 8.52
CA HIS A 21 3.11 2.58 8.25
C HIS A 21 2.90 3.14 6.84
N LEU A 22 2.46 4.40 6.74
CA LEU A 22 2.40 5.13 5.47
C LEU A 22 3.56 6.13 5.47
N TYR A 23 4.53 5.95 4.58
CA TYR A 23 5.70 6.81 4.46
C TYR A 23 5.58 7.70 3.22
N THR A 24 5.82 9.00 3.38
CA THR A 24 5.85 9.97 2.28
C THR A 24 7.22 10.60 2.10
N HIS A 25 8.21 10.15 2.89
CA HIS A 25 9.59 10.58 2.80
C HIS A 25 10.59 9.43 2.98
N SER A 26 11.83 9.65 2.55
CA SER A 26 12.96 8.74 2.75
C SER A 26 14.26 9.52 2.95
N SER A 27 15.01 9.17 4.00
CA SER A 27 16.35 9.71 4.24
C SER A 27 17.46 8.76 3.80
N VAL A 28 17.15 7.68 3.05
CA VAL A 28 18.12 6.64 2.69
C VAL A 28 19.32 7.25 1.97
N ARG A 29 19.11 8.02 0.89
CA ARG A 29 20.20 8.65 0.13
C ARG A 29 21.02 9.62 0.97
N ARG A 30 20.37 10.52 1.72
CA ARG A 30 21.02 11.43 2.68
C ARG A 30 21.84 10.71 3.75
N CYS A 31 21.41 9.52 4.17
CA CYS A 31 22.11 8.72 5.18
C CYS A 31 23.37 8.08 4.58
N VAL A 32 23.20 7.28 3.52
CA VAL A 32 24.30 6.49 2.93
C VAL A 32 25.36 7.35 2.24
N SER A 33 25.00 8.57 1.84
CA SER A 33 25.95 9.54 1.28
C SER A 33 26.77 10.30 2.33
N GLY A 34 26.70 9.96 3.61
CA GLY A 34 27.38 10.74 4.66
C GLY A 34 26.93 12.20 4.74
N ARG A 35 25.66 12.49 4.42
CA ARG A 35 25.07 13.84 4.29
C ARG A 35 25.48 14.66 3.05
N GLU A 36 26.24 14.10 2.10
CA GLU A 36 26.52 14.76 0.81
C GLU A 36 25.26 14.98 -0.05
N PHE A 37 24.32 14.02 -0.04
CA PHE A 37 22.97 14.22 -0.55
C PHE A 37 22.19 15.07 0.47
N PRO A 38 21.91 16.36 0.18
CA PRO A 38 21.59 17.32 1.23
C PRO A 38 20.13 17.28 1.68
N THR A 39 19.26 16.60 0.93
CA THR A 39 17.80 16.64 1.11
C THR A 39 17.24 15.32 1.61
N VAL A 40 16.08 15.38 2.27
CA VAL A 40 15.23 14.20 2.52
C VAL A 40 14.25 14.11 1.35
N GLU A 41 14.26 12.99 0.65
CA GLU A 41 13.38 12.75 -0.49
C GLU A 41 11.94 12.65 -0.02
N ARG A 42 11.01 13.15 -0.82
CA ARG A 42 9.58 13.15 -0.54
C ARG A 42 8.84 12.80 -1.83
N ALA A 43 7.81 11.98 -1.69
CA ALA A 43 6.90 11.67 -2.78
C ALA A 43 5.52 11.36 -2.19
N PRO A 44 4.44 11.87 -2.80
CA PRO A 44 3.10 11.74 -2.24
C PRO A 44 2.65 10.28 -2.28
N VAL A 45 1.90 9.86 -1.27
CA VAL A 45 1.17 8.60 -1.27
C VAL A 45 -0.30 8.89 -1.50
N HIS A 46 -0.91 8.13 -2.42
CA HIS A 46 -2.34 8.23 -2.71
C HIS A 46 -2.99 6.89 -2.42
N ILE A 47 -3.92 6.88 -1.48
CA ILE A 47 -4.81 5.75 -1.20
C ILE A 47 -6.18 6.11 -1.78
N GLY A 48 -6.68 5.27 -2.70
CA GLY A 48 -7.98 5.42 -3.33
C GLY A 48 -9.16 5.25 -2.37
N ASP A 49 -10.36 5.17 -2.93
CA ASP A 49 -11.59 4.93 -2.18
C ASP A 49 -11.74 3.43 -1.83
N HIS A 50 -12.32 3.14 -0.67
CA HIS A 50 -12.69 1.79 -0.22
C HIS A 50 -11.51 0.81 -0.18
N VAL A 51 -10.32 1.29 0.19
CA VAL A 51 -9.12 0.46 0.34
C VAL A 51 -9.04 -0.12 1.75
N PHE A 52 -8.72 -1.41 1.84
CA PHE A 52 -8.36 -2.06 3.11
C PHE A 52 -6.84 -2.22 3.22
N ILE A 53 -6.26 -1.74 4.32
CA ILE A 53 -4.84 -1.91 4.63
C ILE A 53 -4.69 -2.76 5.89
N GLY A 54 -4.16 -3.97 5.71
CA GLY A 54 -3.98 -4.97 6.75
C GLY A 54 -2.95 -4.60 7.80
N ALA A 55 -3.06 -5.21 8.98
CA ALA A 55 -2.25 -4.88 10.15
C ALA A 55 -0.74 -4.97 9.85
N GLY A 56 0.03 -3.99 10.33
CA GLY A 56 1.48 -3.95 10.17
C GLY A 56 1.99 -3.73 8.74
N ALA A 57 1.12 -3.50 7.75
CA ALA A 57 1.57 -3.21 6.38
C ALA A 57 2.34 -1.89 6.30
N ILE A 58 3.25 -1.81 5.33
CA ILE A 58 4.12 -0.67 5.06
C ILE A 58 3.88 -0.22 3.61
N VAL A 59 3.59 1.07 3.41
CA VAL A 59 3.46 1.70 2.09
C VAL A 59 4.56 2.73 1.93
N ASN A 60 5.40 2.55 0.91
CA ASN A 60 6.52 3.44 0.63
C ASN A 60 6.07 4.73 -0.08
N MET A 61 6.90 5.76 0.04
CA MET A 61 6.66 7.06 -0.60
C MET A 61 6.50 6.92 -2.12
N GLY A 62 5.61 7.74 -2.70
CA GLY A 62 5.35 7.75 -4.14
C GLY A 62 4.35 6.71 -4.64
N VAL A 63 3.86 5.81 -3.78
CA VAL A 63 2.91 4.75 -4.16
C VAL A 63 1.49 5.29 -4.31
N ARG A 64 0.81 4.83 -5.36
CA ARG A 64 -0.64 4.93 -5.57
C ARG A 64 -1.30 3.57 -5.35
N ILE A 65 -2.31 3.51 -4.48
CA ILE A 65 -3.15 2.33 -4.28
C ILE A 65 -4.53 2.64 -4.86
N GLY A 66 -4.94 1.89 -5.87
CA GLY A 66 -6.23 2.04 -6.54
C GLY A 66 -7.43 1.69 -5.67
N ASP A 67 -8.61 2.13 -6.10
CA ASP A 67 -9.86 1.94 -5.38
C ASP A 67 -10.21 0.46 -5.18
N HIS A 68 -10.91 0.15 -4.09
CA HIS A 68 -11.36 -1.21 -3.75
C HIS A 68 -10.25 -2.27 -3.61
N SER A 69 -9.00 -1.83 -3.46
CA SER A 69 -7.85 -2.72 -3.31
C SER A 69 -7.60 -3.14 -1.86
N VAL A 70 -6.90 -4.27 -1.71
CA VAL A 70 -6.58 -4.86 -0.41
C VAL A 70 -5.07 -5.01 -0.28
N VAL A 71 -4.50 -4.46 0.78
CA VAL A 71 -3.12 -4.70 1.18
C VAL A 71 -3.12 -5.71 2.31
N GLY A 72 -2.52 -6.88 2.09
CA GLY A 72 -2.40 -7.93 3.09
C GLY A 72 -1.59 -7.50 4.32
N ALA A 73 -1.86 -8.14 5.46
CA ALA A 73 -1.13 -7.87 6.69
C ALA A 73 0.39 -8.07 6.51
N GLY A 74 1.18 -7.18 7.10
CA GLY A 74 2.65 -7.19 7.02
C GLY A 74 3.25 -6.95 5.62
N ALA A 75 2.43 -6.65 4.60
CA ALA A 75 2.94 -6.43 3.25
C ALA A 75 3.79 -5.15 3.14
N VAL A 76 4.81 -5.16 2.29
CA VAL A 76 5.64 -3.97 1.99
C VAL A 76 5.40 -3.52 0.56
N VAL A 77 4.54 -2.53 0.41
CA VAL A 77 4.12 -1.96 -0.87
C VAL A 77 5.15 -0.94 -1.34
N SER A 78 5.86 -1.30 -2.42
CA SER A 78 6.94 -0.50 -3.02
C SER A 78 6.66 -0.08 -4.47
N ARG A 79 5.48 -0.41 -4.99
CA ARG A 79 5.01 -0.10 -6.34
C ARG A 79 3.52 0.18 -6.30
N ASP A 80 3.02 0.88 -7.30
CA ASP A 80 1.59 1.15 -7.45
C ASP A 80 0.78 -0.15 -7.49
N VAL A 81 -0.45 -0.07 -6.99
CA VAL A 81 -1.41 -1.17 -6.93
C VAL A 81 -2.63 -0.76 -7.75
N ASP A 82 -2.96 -1.56 -8.76
CA ASP A 82 -4.14 -1.31 -9.58
C ASP A 82 -5.42 -1.41 -8.73
N PRO A 83 -6.53 -0.73 -9.13
CA PRO A 83 -7.82 -0.91 -8.48
C PRO A 83 -8.27 -2.38 -8.45
N TYR A 84 -9.12 -2.74 -7.49
CA TYR A 84 -9.66 -4.10 -7.34
C TYR A 84 -8.58 -5.19 -7.25
N THR A 85 -7.41 -4.86 -6.67
CA THR A 85 -6.29 -5.79 -6.57
C THR A 85 -5.98 -6.09 -5.12
N VAL A 86 -5.76 -7.37 -4.83
CA VAL A 86 -5.20 -7.82 -3.56
C VAL A 86 -3.71 -7.98 -3.71
N VAL A 87 -2.92 -7.32 -2.87
CA VAL A 87 -1.46 -7.45 -2.81
C VAL A 87 -1.00 -8.00 -1.47
N GLY A 88 0.06 -8.79 -1.46
CA GLY A 88 0.65 -9.33 -0.24
C GLY A 88 2.14 -9.63 -0.37
N GLY A 89 2.81 -9.82 0.77
CA GLY A 89 4.23 -10.21 0.84
C GLY A 89 5.23 -9.06 0.94
N VAL A 90 6.52 -9.42 0.99
CA VAL A 90 7.65 -8.50 1.10
C VAL A 90 8.71 -8.87 0.05
N PRO A 91 8.83 -8.12 -1.07
CA PRO A 91 7.98 -7.01 -1.47
C PRO A 91 6.56 -7.46 -1.84
N ALA A 92 5.58 -6.56 -1.72
CA ALA A 92 4.20 -6.85 -2.07
C ALA A 92 4.07 -7.17 -3.56
N ARG A 93 3.26 -8.18 -3.87
CA ARG A 93 2.90 -8.61 -5.22
C ARG A 93 1.39 -8.82 -5.32
N PRO A 94 0.78 -8.58 -6.50
CA PRO A 94 -0.59 -9.01 -6.76
C PRO A 94 -0.74 -10.50 -6.50
N ILE A 95 -1.77 -10.89 -5.77
CA ILE A 95 -2.08 -12.30 -5.43
C ILE A 95 -3.52 -12.69 -5.76
N ALA A 96 -4.44 -11.73 -5.80
CA ALA A 96 -5.83 -11.96 -6.17
C ALA A 96 -6.47 -10.67 -6.74
N THR A 97 -7.64 -10.81 -7.37
CA THR A 97 -8.51 -9.70 -7.77
C THR A 97 -9.76 -9.66 -6.90
N VAL A 98 -10.25 -8.45 -6.63
CA VAL A 98 -11.48 -8.19 -5.89
C VAL A 98 -12.65 -8.13 -6.87
N HIS A 99 -13.67 -8.92 -6.64
CA HIS A 99 -14.90 -8.90 -7.42
C HIS A 99 -16.08 -8.55 -6.52
N ILE A 100 -16.81 -7.50 -6.92
CA ILE A 100 -17.96 -6.97 -6.19
C ILE A 100 -19.18 -7.10 -7.08
N ASP A 101 -20.16 -7.88 -6.65
CA ASP A 101 -21.45 -8.01 -7.32
C ASP A 101 -22.57 -7.78 -6.29
N GLY A 102 -23.13 -6.57 -6.33
CA GLY A 102 -24.00 -6.07 -5.27
C GLY A 102 -23.27 -6.02 -3.91
N GLY A 103 -23.88 -6.61 -2.88
CA GLY A 103 -23.28 -6.72 -1.54
C GLY A 103 -22.33 -7.91 -1.36
N THR A 104 -22.13 -8.72 -2.40
CA THR A 104 -21.28 -9.91 -2.35
C THR A 104 -19.87 -9.54 -2.81
N VAL A 105 -18.87 -9.86 -1.98
CA VAL A 105 -17.45 -9.68 -2.28
C VAL A 105 -16.81 -11.06 -2.41
N THR A 106 -16.03 -11.26 -3.47
CA THR A 106 -15.23 -12.47 -3.68
C THR A 106 -13.81 -12.09 -4.10
N PHE A 107 -12.84 -12.90 -3.70
CA PHE A 107 -11.44 -12.74 -4.11
C PHE A 107 -11.09 -13.87 -5.07
N ARG A 108 -10.54 -13.54 -6.25
CA ARG A 108 -10.10 -14.54 -7.23
C ARG A 108 -8.59 -14.61 -7.24
N PRO A 109 -7.96 -15.70 -6.77
CA PRO A 109 -6.52 -15.85 -6.79
C PRO A 109 -5.96 -15.72 -8.21
N LEU A 110 -4.84 -15.02 -8.34
CA LEU A 110 -4.05 -15.00 -9.56
C LEU A 110 -3.25 -16.32 -9.66
N GLU A 111 -3.00 -16.79 -10.88
CA GLU A 111 -2.17 -17.98 -11.08
C GLU A 111 -0.78 -17.78 -10.46
N GLY A 112 -0.38 -18.68 -9.56
CA GLY A 112 0.88 -18.58 -8.81
C GLY A 112 0.88 -17.53 -7.68
N GLY A 113 -0.24 -16.85 -7.42
CA GLY A 113 -0.44 -16.03 -6.23
C GLY A 113 -0.57 -16.91 -4.99
N GLY A 114 0.09 -16.52 -3.89
CA GLY A 114 -0.10 -17.19 -2.60
C GLY A 114 -1.56 -17.18 -2.17
N ALA A 115 -1.97 -18.15 -1.35
CA ALA A 115 -3.36 -18.25 -0.89
C ALA A 115 -3.80 -16.97 -0.16
N PHE A 116 -4.78 -16.26 -0.72
CA PHE A 116 -5.55 -15.25 -0.01
C PHE A 116 -6.85 -15.93 0.45
N PRO A 117 -7.25 -15.80 1.73
CA PRO A 117 -8.47 -16.43 2.21
C PRO A 117 -9.70 -15.84 1.51
N ASP A 118 -10.66 -16.73 1.21
CA ASP A 118 -12.00 -16.37 0.72
C ASP A 118 -12.82 -15.66 1.81
#